data_AF-A0A2V3TRI0-F1
#
_entry.id   AF-A0A2V3TRI0-F1
#
_cell.length_a   1.000
_cell.length_b   1.000
_cell.length_c   1.000
_cell.angle_alpha   90.00
_cell.angle_beta   90.00
_cell.angle_gamma   90.00
#
_symmetry.space_group_name_H-M   'P 1'
#
loop_
_entity.id
_entity.type
_entity.pdbx_description
1 polymer ?
#
loop_
_entity_poly.entity_id
_entity_poly.type
_entity_poly.pdbx_seq_one_letter_code
_entity_poly.pdbx_strand_id
1 'polypeptide(L)'
;MLTVECISDGPEVAICFDDAGLALLIEKLLRLQAAGRDGHDHMFTPSWAGDDLAETPLGVDTTLINSVRLVYRAAPWSALGARLKKGTP
;
A
#
# COMPACT_ATOMS: atom_id res chain seq x y z
N MET A 1 6.89 13.62 3.75
CA MET A 1 6.07 12.89 4.72
C MET A 1 4.91 12.20 4.00
N LEU A 2 4.68 10.93 4.31
CA LEU A 2 3.60 10.10 3.77
C LEU A 2 2.96 9.34 4.94
N THR A 3 1.64 9.37 5.07
CA THR A 3 0.88 8.60 6.08
C THR A 3 -0.26 7.87 5.40
N VAL A 4 -0.72 6.79 6.05
CA VAL A 4 -1.95 6.11 5.66
C VAL A 4 -2.83 5.99 6.90
N GLU A 5 -4.08 6.39 6.75
CA GLU A 5 -4.95 6.67 7.89
C GLU A 5 -6.38 6.18 7.58
N CYS A 6 -7.06 5.60 8.56
CA CYS A 6 -8.48 5.28 8.48
C CYS A 6 -9.29 6.48 8.99
N ILE A 7 -10.28 6.94 8.23
CA ILE A 7 -11.21 7.97 8.71
C ILE A 7 -12.09 7.33 9.80
N SER A 8 -12.21 7.97 10.96
CA SER A 8 -12.85 7.35 12.13
C SER A 8 -14.34 7.06 11.92
N ASP A 9 -15.01 7.87 11.09
CA ASP A 9 -16.46 7.80 10.85
C ASP A 9 -16.84 7.16 9.50
N GLY A 10 -15.90 6.51 8.80
CA GLY A 10 -16.15 6.00 7.45
C GLY A 10 -15.29 4.83 7.02
N PRO A 11 -15.68 4.10 5.95
CA PRO A 11 -14.92 2.98 5.40
C PRO A 11 -13.72 3.44 4.57
N GLU A 12 -13.32 4.70 4.68
CA GLU A 12 -12.33 5.33 3.82
C GLU A 12 -10.94 5.28 4.44
N VAL A 13 -9.96 5.05 3.57
CA VAL A 13 -8.54 5.14 3.90
C VAL A 13 -7.98 6.37 3.18
N ALA A 14 -7.45 7.31 3.95
CA ALA A 14 -6.73 8.45 3.45
C ALA A 14 -5.24 8.10 3.26
N ILE A 15 -4.69 8.46 2.11
CA ILE A 15 -3.24 8.46 1.88
C ILE A 15 -2.83 9.92 1.82
N CYS A 16 -2.21 10.41 2.88
CA CYS A 16 -1.86 11.82 3.04
C CYS A 16 -0.36 12.00 2.79
N PHE A 17 0.02 13.03 2.04
CA PHE A 17 1.42 13.28 1.72
C PHE A 17 1.71 14.75 1.45
N ASP A 18 2.97 15.15 1.71
CA ASP A 18 3.58 16.34 1.13
C ASP A 18 4.32 16.00 -0.18
N ASP A 19 5.05 16.96 -0.75
CA ASP A 19 5.82 16.76 -2.00
C ASP A 19 6.83 15.61 -1.93
N ALA A 20 7.53 15.45 -0.80
CA ALA A 20 8.49 14.37 -0.62
C ALA A 20 7.78 13.01 -0.46
N GLY A 21 6.65 12.97 0.24
CA GLY A 21 5.82 11.77 0.37
C GLY A 21 5.19 11.35 -0.97
N LEU A 22 4.76 12.32 -1.78
CA LEU A 22 4.24 12.07 -3.12
C LEU A 22 5.32 11.44 -4.02
N ALA A 23 6.53 11.97 -3.99
CA ALA A 23 7.65 11.43 -4.75
C ALA A 23 7.96 9.97 -4.36
N LEU A 24 8.01 9.66 -3.06
CA LEU A 24 8.19 8.30 -2.55
C LEU A 24 7.07 7.35 -3.02
N LEU A 25 5.82 7.80 -2.92
CA LEU A 25 4.67 7.00 -3.36
C LEU A 25 4.75 6.68 -4.85
N ILE A 26 5.08 7.68 -5.69
CA ILE A 26 5.28 7.49 -7.13
C ILE A 26 6.40 6.49 -7.40
N GLU A 27 7.53 6.60 -6.71
CA GLU A 27 8.66 5.69 -6.86
C GLU A 27 8.27 4.23 -6.57
N LYS A 28 7.58 3.98 -5.46
CA LYS A 28 7.06 2.65 -5.09
C LYS A 28 6.15 2.07 -6.17
N LEU A 29 5.23 2.89 -6.71
CA LEU A 29 4.32 2.47 -7.77
C LEU A 29 5.04 2.18 -9.09
N LEU A 30 6.04 2.99 -9.47
CA LEU A 30 6.86 2.76 -10.65
C LEU A 30 7.70 1.48 -10.51
N ARG A 31 8.27 1.21 -9.32
CA ARG A 31 8.96 -0.06 -9.04
C ARG A 31 8.05 -1.27 -9.24
N LEU A 32 6.82 -1.20 -8.73
CA LEU A 32 5.82 -2.26 -8.93
C LEU A 32 5.43 -2.43 -10.40
N GLN A 33 5.32 -1.33 -11.16
CA GLN A 33 5.06 -1.38 -12.60
C GLN A 33 6.21 -2.06 -13.35
N ALA A 34 7.46 -1.71 -13.03
CA ALA A 34 8.65 -2.30 -13.64
C ALA A 34 8.80 -3.80 -13.31
N ALA A 35 8.33 -4.23 -12.15
CA ALA A 35 8.37 -5.63 -11.70
C ALA A 35 7.41 -6.59 -12.43
N GLY A 36 6.69 -6.14 -13.47
CA GLY A 36 5.96 -7.05 -14.37
C GLY A 36 4.53 -7.40 -13.97
N ARG A 37 3.84 -6.56 -13.18
CA ARG A 37 2.38 -6.61 -12.89
C ARG A 37 1.87 -7.80 -12.06
N ASP A 38 2.74 -8.48 -11.31
CA ASP A 38 2.38 -9.46 -10.27
C ASP A 38 3.13 -9.24 -8.94
N GLY A 39 3.63 -8.02 -8.74
CA GLY A 39 4.39 -7.62 -7.57
C GLY A 39 3.54 -7.13 -6.40
N HIS A 40 4.15 -7.11 -5.23
CA HIS A 40 3.64 -6.36 -4.08
C HIS A 40 4.81 -5.71 -3.36
N ASP A 41 4.52 -4.60 -2.68
CA ASP A 41 5.46 -3.89 -1.82
C ASP A 41 4.77 -3.64 -0.48
N HIS A 42 5.57 -3.45 0.56
CA HIS A 42 5.10 -3.11 1.88
C HIS A 42 5.66 -1.73 2.25
N MET A 43 4.83 -0.94 2.92
CA MET A 43 5.22 0.31 3.54
C MET A 43 4.86 0.23 5.02
N PHE A 44 5.80 0.62 5.87
CA PHE A 44 5.64 0.56 7.32
C PHE A 44 6.06 1.87 7.97
N THR A 45 5.53 2.10 9.17
CA THR A 45 6.00 3.14 10.09
C THR A 45 7.26 2.69 10.86
N PRO A 46 8.05 3.63 11.43
CA PRO A 46 9.19 3.34 12.29
C PRO A 46 8.94 2.34 13.42
N SER A 47 7.82 2.44 14.13
CA SER A 47 7.42 1.49 15.18
C SER A 47 7.22 0.06 14.68
N TRP A 48 7.04 -0.11 13.37
CA TRP A 48 6.91 -1.41 12.69
C TRP A 48 8.13 -1.73 11.82
N ALA A 49 9.28 -1.15 12.16
CA ALA A 49 10.58 -1.39 11.54
C ALA A 49 10.67 -1.05 10.04
N GLY A 50 9.92 -0.04 9.57
CA GLY A 50 10.16 0.58 8.26
C GLY A 50 10.29 2.10 8.36
N ASP A 51 10.56 2.73 7.22
CA ASP A 51 10.85 4.16 7.10
C ASP A 51 10.02 4.85 6.00
N ASP A 52 9.06 4.14 5.42
CA ASP A 52 8.25 4.61 4.30
C ASP A 52 7.08 5.50 4.74
N LEU A 53 6.49 5.21 5.91
CA LEU A 53 5.34 5.91 6.46
C LEU A 53 5.76 6.68 7.72
N ALA A 54 5.22 7.88 7.91
CA ALA A 54 5.41 8.66 9.12
C ALA A 54 4.45 8.25 10.24
N GLU A 55 4.84 8.50 11.49
CA GLU A 55 4.05 8.16 12.68
C GLU A 55 3.12 9.28 13.15
N THR A 56 3.34 10.50 12.63
CA THR A 56 2.52 11.66 12.96
C THR A 56 1.41 11.77 11.91
N PRO A 57 0.13 11.60 12.30
CA PRO A 57 -1.00 11.76 11.38
C PRO A 57 -1.03 13.16 10.76
N LEU A 58 -1.49 13.22 9.51
CA LEU A 58 -1.75 14.44 8.76
C LEU A 58 -3.24 14.78 8.68
N GLY A 59 -4.11 13.77 8.77
CA GLY A 59 -5.55 13.95 8.76
C GLY A 59 -6.13 14.48 10.07
N VAL A 60 -7.41 14.84 10.01
CA VAL A 60 -8.23 15.21 11.18
C VAL A 60 -9.24 14.08 11.40
N ASP A 61 -9.44 13.70 12.66
CA ASP A 61 -10.34 12.60 13.05
C ASP A 61 -10.02 11.27 12.36
N THR A 62 -8.74 10.95 12.24
CA THR A 62 -8.25 9.71 11.63
C THR A 62 -7.44 8.85 12.60
N THR A 63 -7.33 7.56 12.28
CA THR A 63 -6.47 6.61 12.99
C THR A 63 -5.35 6.14 12.06
N LEU A 64 -4.10 6.22 12.53
CA LEU A 64 -2.93 5.82 11.76
C LEU A 64 -2.90 4.30 11.44
N ILE A 65 -2.54 3.95 10.22
CA ILE A 65 -2.29 2.58 9.78
C ILE A 65 -0.76 2.37 9.67
N ASN A 66 -0.23 1.48 10.51
CA ASN A 66 1.22 1.23 10.59
C ASN A 66 1.77 0.35 9.46
N SER A 67 0.91 -0.34 8.71
CA SER A 67 1.33 -1.25 7.65
C SER A 67 0.37 -1.20 6.48
N VAL A 68 0.91 -0.91 5.30
CA VAL A 68 0.16 -0.87 4.05
C VAL A 68 0.83 -1.75 3.03
N ARG A 69 0.01 -2.54 2.34
CA ARG A 69 0.46 -3.41 1.26
C ARG A 69 0.01 -2.82 -0.08
N LEU A 70 0.97 -2.48 -0.92
CA LEU A 70 0.73 -2.13 -2.32
C LEU A 70 0.75 -3.41 -3.14
N VAL A 71 -0.28 -3.65 -3.96
CA VAL A 71 -0.38 -4.88 -4.75
C VAL A 71 -0.69 -4.52 -6.19
N TYR A 72 0.23 -4.83 -7.11
CA TYR A 72 -0.03 -4.73 -8.54
C TYR A 72 -0.52 -6.08 -9.03
N ARG A 73 -1.77 -6.15 -9.50
CA ARG A 73 -2.32 -7.33 -10.16
C ARG A 73 -2.79 -6.99 -11.58
N ALA A 74 -2.40 -7.80 -12.54
CA ALA A 74 -2.96 -7.75 -13.90
C ALA A 74 -4.36 -8.38 -14.02
N ALA A 75 -4.80 -9.16 -13.02
CA ALA A 75 -6.08 -9.87 -13.01
C ALA A 75 -6.71 -9.95 -11.60
N PRO A 76 -8.04 -10.15 -11.48
CA PRO A 76 -8.71 -10.28 -10.19
C PRO A 76 -8.23 -11.49 -9.39
N TRP A 77 -8.20 -11.38 -8.05
CA TRP A 77 -7.82 -12.45 -7.12
C TRP A 77 -8.63 -13.76 -7.34
N SER A 78 -9.90 -13.64 -7.73
CA SER A 78 -10.78 -14.78 -8.04
C SER A 78 -10.32 -15.62 -9.23
N ALA A 79 -9.61 -15.04 -10.20
CA ALA A 79 -9.13 -15.75 -11.39
C ALA A 79 -7.84 -16.56 -11.16
N LEU A 80 -7.04 -16.22 -10.15
CA LEU A 80 -5.75 -16.88 -9.87
C LEU A 80 -5.93 -18.23 -9.16
N GLY A 81 -6.91 -18.34 -8.25
CA GLY A 81 -7.26 -19.59 -7.57
C GLY A 81 -7.73 -20.70 -8.53
N ALA A 82 -8.31 -20.32 -9.68
CA ALA A 82 -8.70 -21.25 -10.73
C ALA A 82 -7.50 -21.74 -11.57
N ARG A 83 -6.44 -20.93 -11.72
CA ARG A 83 -5.21 -21.32 -12.44
C ARG A 83 -4.32 -22.26 -11.63
N LEU A 84 -4.23 -22.05 -10.31
CA LEU A 84 -3.45 -22.92 -9.42
C LEU A 84 -4.07 -24.32 -9.24
N LYS A 85 -5.40 -24.46 -9.39
CA LYS A 85 -6.10 -25.77 -9.35
C LYS A 85 -6.00 -26.58 -10.65
N LYS A 86 -5.56 -25.97 -11.76
CA LYS A 86 -5.41 -26.65 -13.07
C LYS A 86 -3.98 -27.11 -13.36
N GLY A 87 -3.07 -26.97 -12.39
CA GLY A 87 -1.64 -27.24 -12.54
C GLY A 87 -1.12 -28.24 -11.51
N THR A 88 -1.80 -29.36 -11.31
CA THR A 88 -1.22 -30.53 -10.64
C THR A 88 -1.57 -31.75 -11.49
N PRO A 89 -0.57 -32.50 -12.01
CA PRO A 89 -0.81 -33.71 -12.81
C PRO A 89 -1.53 -34.79 -12.00
#